data_AF-A0A969WN36-F1
#
_entry.id   AF-A0A969WN36-F1
#
_cell.length_a   1.000
_cell.length_b   1.000
_cell.length_c   1.000
_cell.angle_alpha   90.00
_cell.angle_beta   90.00
_cell.angle_gamma   90.00
#
_symmetry.space_group_name_H-M   'P 1'
#
loop_
_entity.id
_entity.type
_entity.pdbx_description
1 polymer ?
#
loop_
_entity_poly.entity_id
_entity_poly.type
_entity_poly.pdbx_seq_one_letter_code
_entity_poly.pdbx_strand_id
1 'polypeptide(L)'
;MKRILFIFSAILLFTTVSCVDNYKTKTAKDKNGYSYEYVVNDPVNTRIYTLDNGLKVYMAVNTDEPRIQTYIAVKAGSKNDPRETTGLAHYFEHMMFKGT
;
A
#
# COMPACT_ATOMS: atom_id res chain seq x y z
N MET A 1 10.61 -23.38 43.56
CA MET A 1 10.69 -23.66 42.11
C MET A 1 9.41 -23.32 41.34
N LYS A 2 8.21 -23.77 41.77
CA LYS A 2 6.94 -23.49 41.07
C LYS A 2 6.54 -22.00 40.97
N ARG A 3 6.85 -21.18 41.99
CA ARG A 3 6.58 -19.71 41.98
C ARG A 3 7.41 -18.92 40.97
N ILE A 4 8.68 -19.31 40.76
CA ILE A 4 9.56 -18.72 39.76
C ILE A 4 9.12 -19.09 38.34
N LEU A 5 8.63 -20.33 38.15
CA LEU A 5 8.07 -20.79 36.87
C LEU A 5 6.78 -20.02 36.50
N PHE A 6 5.94 -19.68 37.48
CA PHE A 6 4.74 -18.86 37.28
C PHE A 6 5.06 -17.40 36.91
N ILE A 7 6.08 -16.81 37.52
CA ILE A 7 6.51 -15.43 37.19
C ILE A 7 7.12 -15.37 35.79
N PHE A 8 7.93 -16.37 35.40
CA PHE A 8 8.47 -16.47 34.04
C PHE A 8 7.37 -16.68 32.98
N SER A 9 6.35 -17.48 33.28
CA SER A 9 5.19 -17.68 32.39
C SER A 9 4.36 -16.40 32.22
N ALA A 10 4.16 -15.61 33.28
CA ALA A 10 3.42 -14.35 33.21
C ALA A 10 4.16 -13.24 32.43
N ILE A 11 5.50 -13.20 32.52
CA ILE A 11 6.35 -12.27 31.75
C ILE A 11 6.34 -12.62 30.26
N LEU A 12 6.34 -13.92 29.92
CA LEU A 12 6.27 -14.38 28.53
C LEU A 12 4.91 -14.10 27.87
N LEU A 13 3.83 -13.98 28.67
CA LEU A 13 2.50 -13.63 28.19
C LEU A 13 2.32 -12.11 27.95
N PHE A 14 3.13 -11.28 28.60
CA PHE A 14 3.04 -9.80 28.48
C PHE A 14 3.76 -9.25 27.25
N THR A 15 4.76 -9.97 26.72
CA THR A 15 5.55 -9.52 25.55
C THR A 15 4.89 -9.83 24.21
N THR A 16 3.87 -10.69 24.16
CA THR A 16 3.17 -11.06 22.92
C THR A 16 2.01 -10.12 22.56
N VAL A 17 1.56 -9.26 23.47
CA VAL A 17 0.39 -8.37 23.26
C VAL A 17 0.77 -6.99 22.72
N SER A 18 2.06 -6.61 22.75
CA SER A 18 2.51 -5.26 22.40
C SER A 18 2.59 -4.96 20.90
N CYS A 19 2.27 -5.92 20.03
CA CYS A 19 2.32 -5.72 18.57
C CYS A 19 1.01 -6.15 17.91
N VAL A 20 -0.04 -5.37 18.13
CA VAL A 20 -1.21 -5.34 17.23
C VAL A 20 -1.47 -3.89 16.88
N ASP A 21 -0.62 -3.33 16.03
CA ASP A 21 -0.89 -2.04 15.39
C ASP A 21 -2.10 -2.22 14.48
N ASN A 22 -3.26 -1.86 15.01
CA ASN A 22 -4.50 -1.80 14.26
C ASN A 22 -4.42 -0.57 13.35
N TYR A 23 -4.01 -0.75 12.09
CA TYR A 23 -4.01 0.31 11.09
C TYR A 23 -5.44 0.82 10.89
N LYS A 24 -5.76 1.99 11.44
CA LYS A 24 -7.09 2.61 11.32
C LYS A 24 -7.09 3.54 10.11
N THR A 25 -7.96 3.27 9.15
CA THR A 25 -8.18 4.15 8.00
C THR A 25 -9.25 5.19 8.34
N LYS A 26 -9.03 6.44 7.95
CA LYS A 26 -9.96 7.56 8.12
C LYS A 26 -10.13 8.31 6.79
N THR A 27 -11.21 9.06 6.67
CA THR A 27 -11.49 9.90 5.50
C THR A 27 -11.38 11.37 5.88
N ALA A 28 -10.85 12.18 4.96
CA ALA A 28 -10.80 13.63 5.05
C ALA A 28 -11.08 14.27 3.67
N LYS A 29 -11.20 15.60 3.64
CA LYS A 29 -11.30 16.39 2.40
C LYS A 29 -10.08 17.28 2.25
N ASP A 30 -9.59 17.40 1.02
CA ASP A 30 -8.51 18.33 0.71
C ASP A 30 -9.02 19.77 0.52
N LYS A 31 -8.11 20.70 0.22
CA LYS A 31 -8.42 22.12 -0.01
C LYS A 31 -9.35 22.35 -1.21
N ASN A 32 -9.36 21.43 -2.16
CA ASN A 32 -10.16 21.49 -3.38
C ASN A 32 -11.49 20.72 -3.22
N GLY A 33 -11.75 20.14 -2.05
CA GLY A 33 -12.98 19.42 -1.73
C GLY A 33 -12.99 17.92 -2.08
N TYR A 34 -11.88 17.39 -2.61
CA TYR A 34 -11.75 15.97 -2.93
C TYR A 34 -11.65 15.13 -1.67
N SER A 35 -12.43 14.06 -1.62
CA SER A 35 -12.38 13.09 -0.52
C SER A 35 -11.19 12.16 -0.70
N TYR A 36 -10.45 11.93 0.38
CA TYR A 36 -9.35 10.97 0.41
C TYR A 36 -9.34 10.17 1.71
N GLU A 37 -8.81 8.96 1.62
CA GLU A 37 -8.54 8.08 2.75
C GLU A 37 -7.07 8.24 3.18
N TYR A 38 -6.80 8.06 4.47
CA TYR A 38 -5.46 8.04 5.03
C TYR A 38 -5.39 7.07 6.21
N VAL A 39 -4.19 6.56 6.50
CA VAL A 39 -3.93 5.65 7.62
C VAL A 39 -3.40 6.46 8.80
N VAL A 40 -3.98 6.25 9.99
CA VAL A 40 -3.51 6.90 11.22
C VAL A 40 -2.10 6.40 11.56
N ASN A 41 -1.20 7.32 11.91
CA ASN A 41 0.21 7.07 12.20
C ASN A 41 1.05 6.58 11.01
N ASP A 42 0.63 6.88 9.77
CA ASP A 42 1.48 6.68 8.59
C ASP A 42 2.66 7.68 8.58
N PRO A 43 3.93 7.22 8.63
CA PRO A 43 5.09 8.11 8.63
C PRO A 43 5.15 9.04 7.41
N VAL A 44 4.67 8.58 6.26
CA VAL A 44 4.73 9.34 5.00
C VAL A 44 3.43 10.08 4.67
N ASN A 45 2.43 10.00 5.56
CA ASN A 45 1.14 10.70 5.44
C ASN A 45 0.47 10.53 4.06
N THR A 46 0.41 9.29 3.58
CA THR A 46 -0.15 8.94 2.27
C THR A 46 -1.63 9.31 2.22
N ARG A 47 -2.00 9.99 1.13
CA ARG A 47 -3.39 10.26 0.77
C ARG A 47 -3.81 9.32 -0.35
N ILE A 48 -4.95 8.67 -0.15
CA ILE A 48 -5.49 7.67 -1.07
C ILE A 48 -6.78 8.22 -1.65
N TYR A 49 -6.79 8.52 -2.94
CA TYR A 49 -7.97 8.98 -3.67
C TYR A 49 -8.54 7.83 -4.48
N THR A 50 -9.86 7.80 -4.62
CA THR A 50 -10.54 6.96 -5.62
C THR A 50 -11.21 7.89 -6.61
N LEU A 51 -10.79 7.84 -7.87
CA LEU A 51 -11.36 8.65 -8.95
C LEU A 51 -12.71 8.08 -9.41
N ASP A 52 -13.47 8.87 -10.17
CA ASP A 52 -14.80 8.48 -10.67
C ASP A 52 -14.75 7.23 -11.57
N ASN A 53 -13.64 7.00 -12.27
CA ASN A 53 -13.40 5.80 -13.07
C ASN A 53 -12.93 4.57 -12.26
N GLY A 54 -12.88 4.70 -10.93
CA GLY A 54 -12.44 3.65 -10.01
C GLY A 54 -10.93 3.52 -9.82
N LEU A 55 -10.12 4.34 -10.51
CA LEU A 55 -8.66 4.33 -10.31
C LEU A 55 -8.31 4.83 -8.92
N LYS A 56 -7.49 4.05 -8.20
CA LYS A 56 -6.93 4.47 -6.91
C LYS A 56 -5.60 5.18 -7.10
N VAL A 57 -5.47 6.38 -6.55
CA VAL A 57 -4.26 7.19 -6.59
C VAL A 57 -3.69 7.31 -5.18
N TYR A 58 -2.48 6.79 -5.00
CA TYR A 58 -1.73 6.88 -3.74
C TYR A 58 -0.71 8.00 -3.89
N MET A 59 -0.78 9.00 -3.01
CA MET A 59 0.07 10.18 -3.08
C MET A 59 0.67 10.48 -1.71
N ALA A 60 2.00 10.48 -1.66
CA ALA A 60 2.78 10.90 -0.50
C ALA A 60 3.80 11.95 -0.94
N VAL A 61 4.07 12.93 -0.08
CA VAL A 61 5.08 13.96 -0.35
C VAL A 61 6.38 13.51 0.30
N ASN A 62 7.41 13.27 -0.52
CA ASN A 62 8.77 13.06 -0.04
C ASN A 62 9.56 14.37 -0.22
N THR A 63 10.11 14.89 0.87
CA THR A 63 10.91 16.13 0.88
C THR A 63 12.41 15.89 0.82
N ASP A 64 12.86 14.64 0.95
CA ASP A 64 14.29 14.29 0.98
C ASP A 64 14.94 14.50 -0.39
N GLU A 65 14.17 14.28 -1.47
CA GLU A 65 14.58 14.54 -2.85
C GLU A 65 13.49 15.34 -3.60
N PRO A 66 13.79 16.47 -4.25
CA PRO A 66 12.82 17.29 -4.96
C PRO A 66 12.50 16.71 -6.35
N ARG A 67 12.02 15.47 -6.40
CA ARG A 67 11.68 14.74 -7.62
C ARG A 67 10.27 14.20 -7.54
N ILE A 68 9.58 14.18 -8.68
CA ILE A 68 8.29 13.51 -8.81
C ILE A 68 8.54 12.13 -9.41
N GLN A 69 8.04 11.10 -8.73
CA GLN A 69 8.06 9.73 -9.21
C GLN A 69 6.63 9.20 -9.28
N THR A 70 6.31 8.48 -10.36
CA THR A 70 4.97 7.94 -10.57
C THR A 70 5.07 6.52 -11.08
N TYR A 71 4.26 5.66 -10.50
CA TYR A 71 4.09 4.28 -10.92
C TYR A 71 2.62 4.04 -11.22
N ILE A 72 2.33 3.41 -12.35
CA ILE A 72 0.98 3.02 -12.74
C ILE A 72 0.97 1.50 -12.77
N ALA A 73 0.36 0.89 -11.76
CA ALA A 73 0.21 -0.55 -11.69
C ALA A 73 -1.10 -0.98 -12.36
N VAL A 74 -1.01 -1.96 -13.25
CA VAL A 74 -2.18 -2.61 -13.86
C VAL A 74 -2.35 -3.98 -13.22
N LYS A 75 -3.57 -4.33 -12.81
CA LYS A 75 -3.89 -5.64 -12.22
C LYS A 75 -4.04 -6.72 -13.30
N ALA A 76 -3.00 -6.89 -14.12
CA ALA A 76 -2.88 -7.90 -15.16
C ALA A 76 -1.39 -8.22 -15.38
N GLY A 77 -1.08 -9.41 -15.90
CA GLY A 77 0.30 -9.80 -16.21
C GLY A 77 0.34 -11.10 -17.01
N SER A 78 1.51 -11.75 -17.09
CA SER A 78 1.72 -12.96 -17.91
C SER A 78 0.81 -14.14 -17.54
N LYS A 79 0.32 -14.18 -16.30
CA LYS A 79 -0.68 -15.17 -15.87
C LYS A 79 -2.02 -15.03 -16.61
N ASN A 80 -2.28 -13.87 -17.17
CA ASN A 80 -3.47 -13.57 -17.97
C ASN A 80 -3.23 -13.77 -19.48
N ASP A 81 -2.03 -14.20 -19.89
CA ASP A 81 -1.74 -14.44 -21.31
C ASP A 81 -2.58 -15.62 -21.83
N PRO A 82 -3.11 -15.53 -23.07
CA PRO A 82 -3.72 -16.67 -23.73
C PRO A 82 -2.72 -17.82 -23.88
N ARG A 83 -3.21 -19.06 -23.83
CA ARG A 83 -2.34 -20.25 -23.84
C ARG A 83 -1.54 -20.37 -25.14
N GLU A 84 -2.11 -19.91 -26.24
CA GLU A 84 -1.54 -19.88 -27.58
C GLU A 84 -0.48 -18.80 -27.79
N THR A 85 -0.45 -17.76 -26.94
CA THR A 85 0.44 -16.60 -27.09
C THR A 85 1.00 -16.15 -25.74
N THR A 86 1.98 -16.90 -25.24
CA THR A 86 2.69 -16.54 -24.00
C THR A 86 3.61 -15.33 -24.23
N GLY A 87 3.77 -14.49 -23.19
CA GLY A 87 4.60 -13.29 -23.25
C GLY A 87 3.89 -12.04 -23.76
N LEU A 88 2.58 -12.11 -24.01
CA LEU A 88 1.79 -11.00 -24.55
C LEU A 88 1.75 -9.80 -23.58
N ALA A 89 1.54 -10.02 -22.28
CA ALA A 89 1.55 -8.94 -21.30
C ALA A 89 2.89 -8.19 -21.25
N HIS A 90 4.00 -8.92 -21.33
CA HIS A 90 5.33 -8.32 -21.37
C HIS A 90 5.57 -7.59 -22.70
N TYR A 91 5.15 -8.17 -23.83
CA TYR A 91 5.23 -7.49 -25.13
C TYR A 91 4.41 -6.19 -25.13
N PHE A 92 3.21 -6.20 -24.54
CA PHE A 92 2.38 -5.02 -24.39
C PHE A 92 3.08 -3.93 -23.56
N GLU A 93 3.71 -4.29 -22.44
CA GLU A 93 4.53 -3.35 -21.64
C GLU A 93 5.58 -2.64 -22.50
N HIS A 94 6.34 -3.38 -23.32
CA HIS A 94 7.32 -2.78 -24.24
C HIS A 94 6.66 -1.86 -25.27
N MET A 95 5.49 -2.22 -25.78
CA MET A 95 4.78 -1.44 -26.78
C MET A 95 4.27 -0.10 -26.22
N MET A 96 3.94 -0.02 -24.93
CA MET A 96 3.53 1.23 -24.29
C MET A 96 4.60 2.34 -24.36
N PHE A 97 5.87 1.98 -24.54
CA PHE A 97 6.97 2.94 -24.65
C PHE A 97 7.32 3.33 -26.09
N LYS A 98 6.62 2.77 -27.10
CA LYS A 98 6.95 2.98 -28.52
C LYS A 98 6.06 3.97 -29.26
N GLY A 99 5.10 4.59 -28.60
CA GLY A 99 4.28 5.66 -29.17
C GLY A 99 2.92 5.78 -28.51
N THR A 100 2.44 7.01 -28.35
CA THR A 100 1.13 7.38 -27.83
C THR A 100 0.59 8.58 -28.60
#